data_AF-A0A2X3JTA4-F1
#
_entry.id   AF-A0A2X3JTA4-F1
#
_cell.length_a   1.000
_cell.length_b   1.000
_cell.length_c   1.000
_cell.angle_alpha   90.00
_cell.angle_beta   90.00
_cell.angle_gamma   90.00
#
_symmetry.space_group_name_H-M   'P 1'
#
loop_
_entity.id
_entity.type
_entity.pdbx_description
1 polymer ?
#
loop_
_entity_poly.entity_id
_entity_poly.type
_entity_poly.pdbx_seq_one_letter_code
_entity_poly.pdbx_strand_id
1 'polypeptide(L)' 'MKEIHNNDLKQQLMSESAFKDCFLTDVSADTRLFHFLARDYIVQEGQQPSWLFLPDARPRQALRHAS' A
#
# COMPACT_ATOMS: atom_id res chain seq x y z
N MET A 1 -10.98 -5.87 0.98
CA MET A 1 -9.71 -5.29 1.50
C MET A 1 -9.24 -6.11 2.69
N LYS A 2 -7.97 -6.55 2.71
CA LYS A 2 -7.37 -7.30 3.83
C LYS A 2 -6.06 -6.65 4.24
N GLU A 3 -5.91 -6.37 5.53
CA GLU A 3 -4.64 -5.88 6.10
C GLU A 3 -3.59 -7.01 6.08
N ILE A 4 -2.38 -6.69 5.60
CA ILE A 4 -1.23 -7.59 5.58
C ILE A 4 -0.30 -7.20 6.74
N HIS A 5 -0.12 -8.11 7.69
CA HIS A 5 0.81 -7.95 8.80
C HIS A 5 2.17 -8.56 8.45
N ASN A 6 2.89 -7.94 7.51
CA ASN A 6 4.26 -8.32 7.14
C ASN A 6 5.12 -7.06 7.05
N ASN A 7 5.89 -6.80 8.10
CA ASN A 7 6.68 -5.57 8.19
C ASN A 7 7.86 -5.57 7.22
N ASP A 8 8.47 -6.72 6.95
CA ASP A 8 9.58 -6.81 6.00
C ASP A 8 9.13 -6.46 4.58
N LEU A 9 8.01 -7.04 4.13
CA LEU A 9 7.40 -6.70 2.84
C LEU A 9 6.98 -5.23 2.80
N LYS A 10 6.41 -4.69 3.88
CA LYS A 10 6.05 -3.28 3.97
C LYS A 10 7.27 -2.38 3.78
N GLN A 11 8.35 -2.65 4.50
CA GLN A 11 9.60 -1.88 4.41
C GLN A 11 10.24 -2.00 3.03
N GLN A 12 10.23 -3.20 2.43
CA GLN A 12 10.72 -3.42 1.07
C GLN A 12 9.94 -2.56 0.06
N LEU A 13 8.60 -2.62 0.08
CA LEU A 13 7.73 -1.82 -0.81
C LEU A 13 7.95 -0.31 -0.65
N MET A 14 8.08 0.16 0.59
CA MET A 14 8.35 1.57 0.88
C MET A 14 9.75 1.99 0.41
N SER A 15 10.72 1.08 0.40
CA SER A 15 12.08 1.35 -0.08
C SER A 15 12.22 1.30 -1.60
N GLU A 16 11.42 0.47 -2.27
CA GLU A 16 11.44 0.27 -3.73
C GLU A 16 10.52 1.23 -4.49
N SER A 17 9.78 2.08 -3.77
CA SER A 17 8.87 3.08 -4.34
C SER A 17 9.29 4.49 -3.97
N ALA A 18 8.64 5.49 -4.59
CA ALA A 18 8.81 6.91 -4.24
C ALA A 18 8.15 7.27 -2.88
N PHE A 19 7.82 6.28 -2.04
CA PHE A 19 7.09 6.49 -0.78
C PHE A 19 7.80 7.52 0.10
N LYS A 20 9.12 7.38 0.29
CA LYS A 20 9.89 8.27 1.18
C LYS A 20 9.95 9.71 0.68
N ASP A 21 9.82 9.92 -0.63
CA ASP A 21 9.84 11.26 -1.24
C ASP A 21 8.48 11.97 -1.16
N CYS A 22 7.42 11.22 -0.85
CA CYS A 22 6.06 11.75 -0.78
C CYS A 22 5.74 12.45 0.56
N PHE A 23 6.58 12.29 1.58
CA PHE A 23 6.31 12.80 2.93
C PHE A 23 7.49 13.59 3.49
N LEU A 24 7.20 14.72 4.14
CA LEU A 24 8.20 15.55 4.82
C LEU A 24 8.68 14.95 6.16
N THR A 25 7.89 14.05 6.73
CA THR A 25 8.16 13.38 8.00
C THR A 25 8.08 11.87 7.82
N ASP A 26 8.82 11.12 8.62
CA ASP A 26 8.73 9.66 8.61
C ASP A 26 7.38 9.20 9.18
N VAL A 27 6.53 8.66 8.30
CA VAL A 27 5.21 8.10 8.62
C VAL A 27 5.19 6.57 8.51
N SER A 28 6.37 5.94 8.43
CA SER A 28 6.51 4.49 8.20
C SER A 28 5.88 3.61 9.28
N ALA A 29 5.91 4.07 10.53
CA ALA A 29 5.30 3.39 11.67
C ALA A 29 3.76 3.34 11.55
N ASP A 30 3.15 4.45 11.11
CA ASP A 30 1.69 4.59 10.97
C ASP A 30 1.15 4.05 9.64
N THR A 31 2.05 3.71 8.72
CA THR A 31 1.70 3.16 7.41
C THR A 31 1.29 1.69 7.53
N ARG A 32 0.17 1.34 6.90
CA ARG A 32 -0.40 -0.01 6.87
C ARG A 32 -0.42 -0.56 5.45
N LEU A 33 -0.20 -1.87 5.32
CA LEU A 33 -0.20 -2.56 4.03
C LEU A 33 -1.52 -3.29 3.82
N PHE A 34 -2.15 -3.08 2.66
CA PHE A 34 -3.42 -3.72 2.32
C PHE A 34 -3.37 -4.42 0.98
N HIS A 35 -4.07 -5.56 0.91
CA HIS A 35 -4.35 -6.27 -0.34
C HIS A 35 -5.79 -6.00 -0.81
N PHE A 36 -5.93 -5.74 -2.10
CA PHE A 36 -7.19 -5.53 -2.79
C PHE A 36 -7.32 -6.52 -3.94
N LEU A 37 -8.51 -7.12 -4.08
CA LEU A 37 -8.83 -7.93 -5.24
C LEU A 37 -9.12 -7.02 -6.43
N ALA A 38 -8.78 -7.50 -7.63
CA ALA A 38 -9.17 -6.79 -8.85
C ALA A 38 -10.70 -6.69 -8.90
N ARG A 39 -11.22 -5.48 -9.18
CA ARG A 39 -12.64 -5.10 -9.20
C ARG A 39 -13.27 -4.69 -7.86
N ASP A 40 -12.53 -4.73 -6.75
CA ASP A 40 -12.97 -4.07 -5.52
C ASP A 40 -12.71 -2.54 -5.61
N TYR A 41 -13.57 -1.76 -4.96
CA TYR A 41 -13.34 -0.33 -4.75
C TYR A 41 -12.41 -0.13 -3.54
N ILE A 42 -11.37 0.69 -3.70
CA ILE A 42 -10.52 1.14 -2.58
C ILE A 42 -11.28 2.19 -1.75
N VAL A 43 -11.97 3.10 -2.44
CA VAL A 43 -12.90 4.09 -1.86
C VAL A 43 -14.14 4.12 -2.75
N GLN A 44 -15.33 4.06 -2.15
CA GLN A 44 -16.57 4.22 -2.90
C GLN A 44 -16.84 5.70 -3.19
N GLU A 45 -17.38 5.99 -4.37
CA GLU A 45 -17.75 7.35 -4.74
C GLU A 45 -18.78 7.92 -3.75
N GLY A 46 -18.61 9.19 -3.36
CA GLY A 46 -19.45 9.85 -2.38
C GLY A 46 -19.12 9.53 -0.91
N GLN A 47 -18.12 8.68 -0.64
CA GLN A 47 -17.62 8.41 0.70
C GLN A 47 -16.30 9.17 0.96
N GLN A 48 -16.18 9.78 2.14
CA GLN A 48 -14.94 10.42 2.56
C GLN A 48 -13.92 9.34 2.98
N PRO A 49 -12.73 9.28 2.37
CA PRO A 49 -11.71 8.33 2.78
C PRO A 49 -11.14 8.73 4.14
N SER A 50 -11.00 7.75 5.04
CA SER A 50 -10.31 7.92 6.34
C SER A 50 -8.78 7.78 6.22
N TRP A 51 -8.27 7.37 5.06
CA TRP A 51 -6.86 7.05 4.83
C TRP A 51 -6.39 7.60 3.49
N LEU A 52 -5.11 7.99 3.43
CA LEU A 52 -4.41 8.25 2.18
C LEU A 52 -3.90 6.91 1.61
N PHE A 53 -4.07 6.68 0.31
CA PHE A 53 -3.62 5.48 -0.37
C PHE A 53 -2.51 5.81 -1.35
N LEU A 54 -1.36 5.14 -1.21
CA LEU A 54 -0.28 5.21 -2.18
C LEU A 54 -0.23 3.89 -2.98
N PRO A 55 -0.42 3.92 -4.30
CA PRO A 55 -0.32 2.71 -5.11
C PRO A 55 1.14 2.25 -5.20
N ASP A 56 1.37 0.94 -5.05
CA ASP A 56 2.66 0.35 -5.37
C ASP A 56 2.88 0.41 -6.89
N ALA A 57 3.98 1.03 -7.31
CA ALA A 57 4.28 1.25 -8.74
C ALA A 57 4.86 0.00 -9.44
N ARG A 58 5.01 -1.14 -8.74
CA ARG A 58 5.63 -2.31 -9.33
C ARG A 58 4.71 -2.95 -10.38
N PRO A 59 5.26 -3.40 -11.53
CA PRO A 59 4.50 -4.14 -12.53
C PRO A 59 3.93 -5.44 -11.93
N ARG A 60 2.68 -5.77 -12.29
CA ARG A 60 1.83 -6.87 -11.76
C ARG A 60 2.47 -8.26 -11.64
N GLN A 61 3.68 -8.50 -12.16
CA GLN A 61 4.37 -9.78 -12.09
C GLN A 61 5.00 -10.08 -10.70
N ALA A 62 5.35 -9.07 -9.90
CA ALA A 62 6.13 -9.29 -8.67
C ALA A 62 5.35 -9.89 -7.48
N LEU A 63 4.02 -9.83 -7.48
CA LEU A 63 3.18 -10.27 -6.35
C LEU A 63 2.76 -11.76 -6.40
N ARG A 64 3.13 -12.52 -7.43
CA ARG A 64 2.69 -13.93 -7.59
C ARG A 64 3.42 -14.95 -6.72
N HIS A 65 4.47 -14.55 -5.99
CA HIS A 65 5.32 -15.49 -5.24
C HIS A 65 5.16 -15.43 -3.71
N ALA A 66 4.22 -14.63 -3.20
CA ALA A 66 3.87 -14.61 -1.79
C ALA A 66 2.47 -15.22 -1.60
N SER A 67 2.39 -16.54 -1.51
CA SER A 67 1.20 -17.29 -1.08
C SER A 67 1.63 -18.47 -0.25
#